data_AF-A0A7C1KWQ9-F1
#
_entry.id   AF-A0A7C1KWQ9-F1
#
_cell.length_a   1.000
_cell.length_b   1.000
_cell.length_c   1.000
_cell.angle_alpha   90.00
_cell.angle_beta   90.00
_cell.angle_gamma   90.00
#
_symmetry.space_group_name_H-M   'P 1'
#
loop_
_entity.id
_entity.type
_entity.pdbx_description
1 polymer ?
#
loop_
_entity_poly.entity_id
_entity_poly.type
_entity_poly.pdbx_seq_one_letter_code
_entity_poly.pdbx_strand_id
1 'polypeptide(L)'
;MKLGSQKSKEGRFWASLFDFSFKHFVTIRIFVIIYWANIILAGALGVLTIIGGFRDSTGLGILAVIVAPLLFLAYILFLRIILEAIAMLFHIGDHVKAIAEHLEPGTKRIEEYEVSDVEDK
;
A
#
# COMPACT_ATOMS: atom_id res chain seq x y z
N MET A 1 1.99 -31.90 27.73
CA MET A 1 2.92 -31.23 26.78
C MET A 1 2.08 -30.53 25.72
N LYS A 2 1.76 -29.23 25.91
CA LYS A 2 0.91 -28.47 24.97
C LYS A 2 1.77 -28.03 23.78
N LEU A 3 1.61 -28.70 22.64
CA LEU A 3 2.11 -28.20 21.36
C LEU A 3 1.23 -27.02 20.95
N GLY A 4 1.69 -25.81 21.28
CA GLY A 4 1.14 -24.59 20.72
C GLY A 4 1.34 -24.61 19.21
N SER A 5 0.24 -24.76 18.48
CA SER A 5 0.19 -24.65 17.03
C SER A 5 0.65 -23.24 16.62
N GLN A 6 1.94 -23.11 16.33
CA GLN A 6 2.53 -21.96 15.66
C GLN A 6 1.97 -21.93 14.23
N LYS A 7 0.75 -21.40 14.07
CA LYS A 7 0.19 -21.09 12.76
C LYS A 7 1.14 -20.08 12.11
N SER A 8 1.89 -20.56 11.11
CA SER A 8 2.96 -19.82 10.45
C SER A 8 2.48 -18.42 10.05
N LYS A 9 3.33 -17.41 10.26
CA LYS A 9 3.01 -16.00 9.93
C LYS A 9 2.56 -15.86 8.47
N GLU A 10 3.08 -16.70 7.58
CA GLU A 10 2.74 -16.79 6.16
C GLU A 10 1.28 -17.16 5.92
N GLY A 11 0.74 -18.17 6.62
CA GLY A 11 -0.65 -18.58 6.44
C GLY A 11 -1.66 -17.50 6.86
N ARG A 12 -1.29 -16.68 7.85
CA ARG A 12 -2.11 -15.54 8.29
C ARG A 12 -2.07 -14.38 7.30
N PHE A 13 -0.96 -14.22 6.59
CA PHE A 13 -0.79 -13.20 5.55
C PHE A 13 -1.66 -13.48 4.33
N TRP A 14 -1.58 -14.68 3.78
CA TRP A 14 -2.43 -15.10 2.65
C TRP A 14 -3.91 -15.05 3.01
N ALA A 15 -4.29 -15.51 4.21
CA ALA A 15 -5.67 -15.41 4.69
C ALA A 15 -6.16 -13.96 4.78
N SER A 16 -5.28 -13.01 5.14
CA SER A 16 -5.62 -11.59 5.21
C SER A 16 -5.65 -10.89 3.84
N LEU A 17 -4.93 -11.41 2.82
CA LEU A 17 -5.00 -10.90 1.45
C LEU A 17 -6.34 -11.23 0.78
N PHE A 18 -6.92 -12.39 1.10
CA PHE A 18 -8.23 -12.83 0.60
C PHE A 18 -9.38 -12.54 1.59
N ASP A 19 -9.14 -11.70 2.60
CA ASP A 19 -10.20 -11.25 3.51
C ASP A 19 -10.98 -10.08 2.88
N PHE A 20 -12.04 -10.41 2.13
CA PHE A 20 -12.96 -9.46 1.50
C PHE A 20 -13.74 -8.59 2.50
N SER A 21 -13.62 -8.85 3.82
CA SER A 21 -14.24 -8.05 4.87
C SER A 21 -13.45 -6.78 5.24
N PHE A 22 -12.21 -6.60 4.76
CA PHE A 22 -11.32 -5.45 5.03
C PHE A 22 -11.20 -5.04 6.51
N LYS A 23 -11.40 -5.94 7.47
CA LYS A 23 -11.39 -5.59 8.91
C LYS A 23 -9.99 -5.27 9.45
N HIS A 24 -8.92 -5.66 8.75
CA HIS A 24 -7.53 -5.32 9.10
C HIS A 24 -6.81 -4.75 7.87
N PHE A 25 -6.43 -3.49 7.92
CA PHE A 25 -5.73 -2.79 6.84
C PHE A 25 -4.26 -3.26 6.76
N VAL A 26 -3.96 -4.20 5.85
CA VAL A 26 -2.59 -4.65 5.50
C VAL A 26 -1.97 -3.76 4.41
N THR A 27 -2.43 -2.50 4.34
CA THR A 27 -2.34 -1.67 3.13
C THR A 27 -0.91 -1.45 2.63
N ILE A 28 0.03 -1.18 3.54
CA ILE A 28 1.43 -0.92 3.17
C ILE A 28 2.09 -2.17 2.55
N ARG A 29 1.85 -3.36 3.10
CA ARG A 29 2.43 -4.60 2.57
C ARG A 29 1.84 -4.98 1.22
N ILE A 30 0.55 -4.70 1.02
CA ILE A 30 -0.13 -4.94 -0.26
C ILE A 30 0.45 -4.06 -1.37
N PHE A 31 0.78 -2.79 -1.08
CA PHE A 31 1.36 -1.89 -2.09
C PHE A 31 2.71 -2.38 -2.63
N VAL A 32 3.56 -2.95 -1.77
CA VAL A 32 4.83 -3.53 -2.20
C VAL A 32 4.60 -4.69 -3.18
N ILE A 33 3.63 -5.57 -2.91
CA ILE A 33 3.29 -6.69 -3.79
C ILE A 33 2.72 -6.20 -5.11
N ILE A 34 1.79 -5.26 -5.07
CA ILE A 34 1.20 -4.67 -6.28
C ILE A 34 2.30 -4.03 -7.13
N TYR A 35 3.22 -3.29 -6.52
CA TYR A 35 4.32 -2.64 -7.24
C TYR A 35 5.22 -3.66 -7.95
N TRP A 36 5.68 -4.69 -7.23
CA TRP A 36 6.50 -5.75 -7.82
C TRP A 36 5.78 -6.52 -8.92
N ALA A 37 4.50 -6.85 -8.73
CA ALA A 37 3.69 -7.52 -9.75
C ALA A 37 3.59 -6.69 -11.04
N ASN A 38 3.39 -5.37 -10.91
CA ASN A 38 3.32 -4.47 -12.06
C ASN A 38 4.67 -4.27 -12.74
N ILE A 39 5.80 -4.26 -12.02
CA ILE A 39 7.14 -4.25 -12.63
C ILE A 39 7.33 -5.48 -13.52
N ILE A 40 7.03 -6.67 -13.00
CA ILE A 40 7.19 -7.92 -13.73
C ILE A 40 6.26 -7.93 -14.96
N LEU A 41 5.00 -7.55 -14.77
CA LEU A 41 4.01 -7.52 -15.85
C LEU A 41 4.39 -6.52 -16.94
N ALA A 42 4.73 -5.28 -16.58
CA ALA A 42 5.11 -4.25 -17.54
C ALA A 42 6.42 -4.61 -18.27
N GLY A 43 7.38 -5.21 -17.57
CA GLY A 43 8.61 -5.73 -18.19
C GLY A 43 8.32 -6.83 -19.20
N ALA A 44 7.48 -7.81 -18.84
CA ALA A 44 7.05 -8.88 -19.73
C ALA A 44 6.32 -8.34 -20.97
N LEU A 45 5.37 -7.42 -20.78
CA LEU A 45 4.66 -6.75 -21.89
C LEU A 45 5.61 -5.95 -22.79
N GLY A 46 6.63 -5.30 -22.22
CA GLY A 46 7.66 -4.59 -22.98
C GLY A 46 8.46 -5.54 -23.87
N VAL A 47 8.90 -6.68 -23.34
CA VAL A 47 9.61 -7.71 -24.11
C VAL A 47 8.72 -8.27 -25.22
N LEU A 48 7.46 -8.59 -24.93
CA LEU A 48 6.50 -9.07 -25.93
C LEU A 48 6.26 -8.03 -27.03
N THR A 49 6.23 -6.74 -26.68
CA THR A 49 6.09 -5.64 -27.64
C THR A 49 7.29 -5.58 -28.59
N ILE A 50 8.50 -5.74 -28.06
CA ILE A 50 9.73 -5.77 -28.87
C ILE A 50 9.72 -6.96 -29.84
N ILE A 51 9.40 -8.16 -29.34
CA ILE A 51 9.31 -9.38 -30.16
C ILE A 51 8.24 -9.22 -31.26
N GLY A 52 7.06 -8.70 -30.90
CA GLY A 52 5.98 -8.42 -31.85
C GLY A 52 6.41 -7.42 -32.92
N GLY A 53 7.10 -6.35 -32.53
CA GLY A 53 7.64 -5.35 -33.45
C GLY A 53 8.57 -5.96 -34.50
N PHE A 54 9.52 -6.80 -34.09
CA PHE A 54 10.42 -7.50 -35.01
C PHE A 54 9.70 -8.56 -35.87
N ARG A 55 8.60 -9.15 -35.38
CA ARG A 55 7.78 -10.07 -36.16
C ARG A 55 7.09 -9.37 -37.34
N ASP A 56 6.68 -8.12 -37.14
CA ASP A 56 5.97 -7.36 -38.15
C ASP A 56 6.93 -6.67 -39.13
N SER A 57 8.01 -6.04 -38.65
CA SER A 57 9.09 -5.53 -39.50
C SER A 57 10.35 -5.13 -38.71
N THR A 58 11.51 -5.10 -39.37
CA THR A 58 12.76 -4.61 -38.76
C THR A 58 12.63 -3.18 -38.25
N GLY A 59 11.95 -2.30 -38.98
CA GLY A 59 11.76 -0.89 -38.58
C GLY A 59 10.92 -0.74 -37.31
N LEU A 60 9.81 -1.49 -37.22
CA LEU A 60 8.96 -1.50 -36.02
C LEU A 60 9.69 -2.14 -34.83
N GLY A 61 10.49 -3.20 -35.05
CA GLY A 61 11.32 -3.79 -34.01
C GLY A 61 12.32 -2.80 -33.40
N ILE A 62 13.05 -2.06 -34.23
CA ILE A 62 13.99 -1.03 -33.76
C ILE A 62 13.26 0.08 -32.99
N LEU A 63 12.11 0.53 -33.48
CA LEU A 63 11.30 1.53 -32.78
C LEU A 63 10.81 1.00 -31.42
N ALA A 64 10.36 -0.26 -31.36
CA ALA A 64 9.90 -0.90 -30.13
C ALA A 64 11.01 -1.02 -29.08
N VAL A 65 12.27 -1.26 -29.48
CA VAL A 65 13.42 -1.31 -28.55
C VAL A 65 13.64 0.02 -27.82
N ILE A 66 13.29 1.15 -28.45
CA ILE A 66 13.43 2.48 -27.84
C ILE A 66 12.16 2.85 -27.07
N VAL A 67 10.99 2.64 -27.69
CA VAL A 67 9.70 3.07 -27.13
C VAL A 67 9.26 2.21 -25.95
N ALA A 68 9.47 0.89 -25.99
CA ALA A 68 9.00 0.01 -24.91
C ALA A 68 9.69 0.31 -23.55
N PRO A 69 11.02 0.52 -23.46
CA PRO A 69 11.66 0.94 -22.21
C PRO A 69 11.19 2.31 -21.72
N LEU A 70 10.96 3.26 -22.63
CA LEU A 70 10.43 4.60 -22.30
C LEU A 70 9.03 4.50 -21.69
N LEU A 71 8.13 3.73 -22.31
CA LEU A 71 6.79 3.50 -21.80
C LEU A 71 6.80 2.72 -20.48
N PHE A 72 7.69 1.73 -20.34
CA PHE A 72 7.88 1.00 -19.09
C PHE A 72 8.27 1.95 -17.95
N LEU A 73 9.27 2.81 -18.16
CA LEU A 73 9.71 3.79 -17.16
C LEU A 73 8.60 4.77 -16.80
N ALA A 74 7.92 5.33 -17.80
CA ALA A 74 6.81 6.25 -17.59
C ALA A 74 5.67 5.59 -16.79
N TYR A 75 5.31 4.36 -17.13
CA TYR A 75 4.30 3.58 -16.44
C TYR A 75 4.67 3.30 -14.98
N ILE A 76 5.89 2.83 -14.71
CA ILE A 76 6.35 2.54 -13.35
C ILE A 76 6.45 3.81 -12.50
N LEU A 77 6.91 4.92 -13.08
CA LEU A 77 6.94 6.21 -12.39
C LEU A 77 5.53 6.69 -12.03
N PHE A 78 4.60 6.60 -12.97
CA PHE A 78 3.21 6.96 -12.74
C PHE A 78 2.57 6.08 -11.64
N LEU A 79 2.80 4.77 -11.71
CA LEU A 79 2.33 3.83 -10.69
C LEU A 79 2.92 4.16 -9.31
N ARG A 80 4.20 4.54 -9.24
CA ARG A 80 4.85 4.96 -7.99
C ARG A 80 4.13 6.16 -7.38
N ILE A 81 3.82 7.18 -8.18
CA ILE A 81 3.13 8.37 -7.72
C ILE A 81 1.75 8.01 -7.14
N ILE A 82 0.99 7.14 -7.82
CA ILE A 82 -0.32 6.69 -7.34
C ILE A 82 -0.19 5.93 -6.02
N LEU A 83 0.71 4.94 -5.96
CA LEU A 83 0.88 4.13 -4.75
C LEU A 83 1.34 4.97 -3.56
N GLU A 84 2.21 5.95 -3.80
CA GLU A 84 2.66 6.91 -2.79
C GLU A 84 1.51 7.80 -2.31
N ALA A 85 0.68 8.31 -3.22
CA ALA A 85 -0.50 9.10 -2.85
C ALA A 85 -1.48 8.28 -2.00
N ILE A 86 -1.77 7.03 -2.40
CA ILE A 86 -2.66 6.16 -1.64
C ILE A 86 -2.03 5.83 -0.28
N ALA A 87 -0.75 5.49 -0.22
CA ALA A 87 -0.04 5.23 1.03
C ALA A 87 -0.05 6.44 1.98
N MET A 88 0.11 7.65 1.44
CA MET A 88 0.03 8.89 2.20
C MET A 88 -1.35 9.09 2.82
N LEU A 89 -2.44 8.78 2.11
CA LEU A 89 -3.80 8.88 2.66
C LEU A 89 -3.99 8.00 3.89
N PHE A 90 -3.48 6.75 3.85
CA PHE A 90 -3.53 5.86 5.00
C PHE A 90 -2.66 6.38 6.16
N HIS A 91 -1.47 6.89 5.83
CA HIS A 91 -0.56 7.45 6.83
C HIS A 91 -1.19 8.63 7.59
N ILE A 92 -1.92 9.51 6.90
CA ILE A 92 -2.66 10.60 7.54
C ILE A 92 -3.69 10.07 8.53
N GLY A 93 -4.44 9.02 8.16
CA GLY A 93 -5.41 8.40 9.07
C GLY A 93 -4.78 7.91 10.38
N ASP A 94 -3.58 7.33 10.29
CA ASP A 94 -2.83 6.88 11.48
C ASP A 94 -2.36 8.07 12.34
N HIS A 95 -1.90 9.17 11.71
CA HIS A 95 -1.49 10.39 12.41
C HIS A 95 -2.65 11.07 13.13
N VAL A 96 -3.83 11.10 12.51
CA VAL A 96 -5.03 11.69 13.12
C VAL A 96 -5.44 10.92 14.38
N LYS A 97 -5.38 9.58 14.36
CA LYS A 97 -5.63 8.75 15.54
C LYS A 97 -4.63 9.03 16.66
N ALA A 98 -3.35 9.11 16.33
CA ALA A 98 -2.30 9.42 17.30
C ALA A 98 -2.51 10.80 17.96
N ILE A 99 -2.94 11.80 17.19
CA ILE A 99 -3.29 13.13 17.73
C ILE A 99 -4.50 13.04 18.67
N ALA A 100 -5.56 12.31 18.29
CA ALA A 100 -6.74 12.15 19.13
C ALA A 100 -6.42 11.50 20.49
N GLU A 101 -5.58 10.45 20.50
CA GLU A 101 -5.13 9.79 21.74
C GLU A 101 -4.33 10.72 22.66
N HIS A 102 -3.58 11.68 22.12
CA HIS A 102 -2.82 12.64 22.93
C HIS A 102 -3.69 13.78 23.51
N LEU A 103 -4.90 13.97 23.00
CA LEU A 103 -5.84 14.99 23.48
C LEU A 103 -6.78 14.45 24.56
N GLU A 104 -7.06 13.14 24.58
CA GLU A 104 -7.87 12.49 25.63
C GLU A 104 -7.44 12.81 27.08
N PRO A 105 -6.13 12.83 27.44
CA PRO A 105 -5.70 13.18 28.79
C PRO A 105 -6.00 14.63 29.17
N GLY A 106 -6.05 15.53 28.18
CA GLY A 106 -6.43 16.93 28.38
C GLY A 106 -7.91 17.04 28.67
N THR A 107 -8.77 16.37 27.89
CA THR A 107 -10.22 16.36 28.10
C THR A 107 -10.61 15.80 29.47
N LYS A 108 -10.02 14.68 29.89
CA LYS A 108 -10.30 14.09 31.21
C LYS A 108 -9.91 15.00 32.38
N ARG A 109 -8.84 15.79 32.25
CA ARG A 109 -8.45 16.77 33.29
C ARG A 109 -9.41 17.95 33.41
N ILE A 110 -10.05 18.35 32.32
CA ILE A 110 -11.01 19.46 32.33
C ILE A 110 -12.32 19.01 32.99
N GLU A 111 -12.77 17.78 32.70
CA GLU A 111 -13.92 17.17 33.39
C GLU A 111 -13.65 16.98 34.89
N GLU A 112 -12.45 16.53 35.27
CA GLU A 112 -12.07 16.36 36.68
C GLU A 112 -12.01 17.71 37.44
N TYR A 113 -11.57 18.78 36.78
CA TYR A 113 -11.58 20.14 37.34
C TYR A 113 -13.00 20.71 37.50
N GLU A 114 -13.86 20.50 36.50
CA GLU A 114 -15.25 20.97 36.54
C GLU A 114 -16.09 20.21 37.59
N VAL A 115 -15.83 18.92 37.80
CA VAL A 115 -16.50 18.13 38.86
C VAL A 115 -16.03 18.56 40.26
N SER A 116 -14.75 18.88 40.47
CA SER A 116 -14.27 19.31 41.80
C SER A 116 -14.83 20.67 42.22
N ASP A 117 -15.00 21.61 41.29
CA ASP A 117 -15.57 22.95 41.56
C ASP A 117 -17.08 22.91 41.88
N VAL A 118 -17.79 21.86 41.46
CA VAL A 118 -19.22 21.66 41.74
C VAL A 118 -19.44 20.99 43.09
N GLU A 119 -18.52 20.13 43.53
CA GLU A 119 -18.65 19.36 44.78
C GLU A 119 -18.27 20.19 46.03
N ASP A 120 -17.54 21.30 45.86
CA ASP A 120 -17.14 22.24 46.93
C ASP A 120 -18.17 23.37 47.21
N LYS A 121 -19.36 23.32 46.59
CA LYS A 121 -20.49 24.26 46.79
C LYS A 121 -21.69 23.61 47.46
#